data_AF-A0A950BP77-F1
#
_entry.id   AF-A0A950BP77-F1
#
_cell.length_a   1.000
_cell.length_b   1.000
_cell.length_c   1.000
_cell.angle_alpha   90.00
_cell.angle_beta   90.00
_cell.angle_gamma   90.00
#
_symmetry.space_group_name_H-M   'P 1'
#
loop_
_entity.id
_entity.type
_entity.pdbx_description
1 polymer ?
#
loop_
_entity_poly.entity_id
_entity_poly.type
_entity_poly.pdbx_seq_one_letter_code
_entity_poly.pdbx_strand_id
1 'polypeptide(L)'
;PRQVVLRDFVEERRDQYDVVLIDCPPNILLGSWSALAAGDGVVVPLQVEEFGALGLKKLNHALQRVRRAINPRLALLGYLITMINKKLSVHEIYEGTLREAFGAAVFTTVIPYLVDYKLAVMAHQPIGLYKPRSQAAKVIAALADELLARDAANKERKEVA
;
A
#
# COMPACT_ATOMS: atom_id res chain seq x y z
N PRO A 1 7.93 17.43 -18.91
CA PRO A 1 7.81 18.04 -17.56
C PRO A 1 8.07 17.00 -16.46
N ARG A 2 9.15 17.15 -15.69
CA ARG A 2 9.46 16.26 -14.57
C ARG A 2 8.34 16.39 -13.53
N GLN A 3 7.65 15.28 -13.25
CA GLN A 3 6.52 15.23 -12.33
C GLN A 3 7.02 15.16 -10.88
N VAL A 4 7.74 16.20 -10.47
CA VAL A 4 8.49 16.24 -9.21
C VAL A 4 7.99 17.29 -8.24
N VAL A 5 7.01 18.10 -8.63
CA VAL A 5 6.45 19.18 -7.78
C VAL A 5 5.99 18.64 -6.43
N LEU A 6 5.31 17.48 -6.42
CA LEU A 6 4.88 16.86 -5.16
C LEU A 6 6.06 16.42 -4.31
N ARG A 7 7.12 15.87 -4.92
CA ARG A 7 8.34 15.48 -4.21
C ARG A 7 8.97 16.70 -3.57
N ASP A 8 9.13 17.77 -4.33
CA ASP A 8 9.79 18.98 -3.84
C ASP A 8 8.97 19.62 -2.69
N PHE A 9 7.63 19.61 -2.79
CA PHE A 9 6.73 20.02 -1.70
C PHE A 9 6.85 19.17 -0.43
N VAL A 10 6.97 17.85 -0.59
CA VAL A 10 7.14 16.90 0.53
C VAL A 10 8.52 17.07 1.18
N GLU A 11 9.58 17.19 0.39
CA GLU A 11 10.95 17.37 0.90
C GLU A 11 11.10 18.66 1.72
N GLU A 12 10.45 19.77 1.31
CA GLU A 12 10.42 21.03 2.08
C GLU A 12 9.81 20.87 3.48
N ARG A 13 8.95 19.87 3.68
CA ARG A 13 8.22 19.63 4.94
C ARG A 13 8.63 18.33 5.62
N ARG A 14 9.67 17.65 5.14
CA ARG A 14 10.07 16.33 5.63
C ARG A 14 10.37 16.35 7.13
N ASP A 15 10.95 17.42 7.63
CA ASP A 15 11.33 17.56 9.05
C ASP A 15 10.12 17.83 9.98
N GLN A 16 8.92 18.03 9.44
CA GLN A 16 7.70 18.32 10.22
C GLN A 16 6.85 17.08 10.50
N TYR A 17 7.12 15.96 9.84
CA TYR A 17 6.30 14.75 9.93
C TYR A 17 7.18 13.49 9.97
N ASP A 18 6.86 12.56 10.86
CA ASP A 18 7.54 11.26 10.90
C ASP A 18 7.19 10.39 9.68
N VAL A 19 5.94 10.51 9.19
CA VAL A 19 5.40 9.74 8.08
C VAL A 19 4.49 10.61 7.22
N VAL A 20 4.64 10.50 5.89
CA VAL A 20 3.75 11.11 4.90
C VAL A 20 3.07 10.01 4.10
N LEU A 21 1.73 9.94 4.15
CA LEU A 21 0.93 9.04 3.33
C LEU A 21 0.40 9.79 2.11
N ILE A 22 0.58 9.21 0.91
CA ILE A 22 0.11 9.78 -0.34
C ILE A 22 -0.91 8.83 -0.96
N ASP A 23 -2.18 9.23 -0.93
CA ASP A 23 -3.24 8.47 -1.61
C ASP A 23 -3.21 8.73 -3.12
N CYS A 24 -3.17 7.65 -3.89
CA CYS A 24 -2.97 7.71 -5.34
C CYS A 24 -4.28 7.46 -6.08
N PRO A 25 -4.55 8.15 -7.20
CA PRO A 25 -5.66 7.79 -8.05
C PRO A 25 -5.49 6.36 -8.60
N PRO A 26 -6.58 5.65 -8.95
CA PRO A 26 -6.55 4.24 -9.31
C PRO A 26 -5.84 3.92 -10.64
N ASN A 27 -5.41 4.94 -11.38
CA ASN A 27 -4.75 4.80 -12.67
C ASN A 27 -3.24 5.14 -12.57
N ILE A 28 -2.41 4.53 -13.41
CA ILE A 28 -0.96 4.83 -13.43
C ILE A 28 -0.67 5.96 -14.42
N LEU A 29 -1.34 7.10 -14.22
CA LEU A 29 -1.17 8.34 -14.99
C LEU A 29 -0.41 9.39 -14.16
N LEU A 30 -0.47 10.65 -14.59
CA LEU A 30 0.26 11.80 -14.02
C LEU A 30 0.19 11.89 -12.48
N GLY A 31 -0.98 11.67 -11.88
CA GLY A 31 -1.13 11.72 -10.41
C GLY A 31 -0.31 10.65 -9.69
N SER A 32 -0.50 9.40 -10.06
CA SER A 32 0.23 8.27 -9.47
C SER A 32 1.73 8.33 -9.74
N TRP A 33 2.14 8.83 -10.91
CA TRP A 33 3.55 9.06 -11.20
C TRP A 33 4.18 10.12 -10.30
N SER A 34 3.47 11.23 -10.06
CA SER A 34 3.90 12.27 -9.12
C SER A 34 4.01 11.73 -7.68
N ALA A 35 3.06 10.89 -7.24
CA ALA A 35 3.12 10.24 -5.94
C ALA A 35 4.31 9.28 -5.81
N LEU A 36 4.51 8.42 -6.81
CA LEU A 36 5.65 7.48 -6.84
C LEU A 36 7.01 8.22 -6.95
N ALA A 37 7.03 9.40 -7.55
CA ALA A 37 8.22 10.25 -7.59
C ALA A 37 8.57 10.86 -6.22
N ALA A 38 7.56 11.08 -5.36
CA ALA A 38 7.70 11.66 -4.03
C ALA A 38 7.94 10.62 -2.93
N GLY A 39 7.40 9.42 -3.06
CA GLY A 39 7.44 8.40 -2.01
C GLY A 39 8.79 7.70 -1.84
N ASP A 40 9.15 7.38 -0.60
CA ASP A 40 10.28 6.52 -0.27
C ASP A 40 9.95 5.03 -0.44
N GLY A 41 8.66 4.69 -0.37
CA GLY A 41 8.12 3.36 -0.56
C GLY A 41 6.69 3.39 -1.11
N VAL A 42 6.23 2.25 -1.63
CA VAL A 42 4.88 2.06 -2.14
C VAL A 42 4.26 0.79 -1.56
N VAL A 43 2.99 0.90 -1.13
CA VAL A 43 2.13 -0.25 -0.79
C VAL A 43 1.14 -0.42 -1.94
N VAL A 44 0.96 -1.66 -2.37
CA VAL A 44 0.04 -2.00 -3.46
C VAL A 44 -1.16 -2.73 -2.88
N PRO A 45 -2.34 -2.10 -2.79
CA PRO A 45 -3.57 -2.81 -2.43
C PRO A 45 -4.03 -3.72 -3.58
N LEU A 46 -4.35 -4.97 -3.26
CA LEU A 46 -4.82 -5.98 -4.19
C LEU A 46 -6.16 -6.55 -3.74
N GLN A 47 -7.17 -6.40 -4.58
CA GLN A 47 -8.45 -7.08 -4.40
C GLN A 47 -8.45 -8.41 -5.14
N VAL A 48 -8.93 -9.44 -4.45
CA VAL A 48 -8.81 -10.84 -4.83
C VAL A 48 -9.56 -11.19 -6.13
N GLU A 49 -10.58 -10.41 -6.48
CA GLU A 49 -11.44 -10.64 -7.64
C GLU A 49 -10.98 -9.88 -8.89
N GLU A 50 -10.15 -8.86 -8.72
CA GLU A 50 -9.84 -7.88 -9.77
C GLU A 50 -8.41 -8.03 -10.33
N PHE A 51 -7.53 -8.71 -9.61
CA PHE A 51 -6.11 -8.82 -9.96
C PHE A 51 -5.74 -10.21 -10.47
N GLY A 52 -5.98 -10.43 -11.77
CA GLY A 52 -5.34 -11.53 -12.49
C GLY A 52 -3.82 -11.33 -12.63
N ALA A 53 -3.08 -12.41 -12.91
CA ALA A 53 -1.62 -12.40 -13.06
C ALA A 53 -1.08 -11.36 -14.06
N LEU A 54 -1.88 -10.99 -15.07
CA LEU A 54 -1.53 -9.97 -16.06
C LEU A 54 -1.52 -8.54 -15.48
N GLY A 55 -2.40 -8.24 -14.54
CA GLY A 55 -2.49 -6.91 -13.89
C GLY A 55 -1.26 -6.61 -13.03
N LEU A 56 -0.81 -7.60 -12.27
CA LEU A 56 0.39 -7.49 -11.42
C LEU A 56 1.68 -7.32 -12.23
N LYS A 57 1.81 -8.01 -13.37
CA LYS A 57 2.94 -7.80 -14.28
C LYS A 57 2.99 -6.37 -14.81
N LYS A 58 1.85 -5.81 -15.22
CA LYS A 58 1.76 -4.42 -15.70
C LYS A 58 2.13 -3.42 -14.61
N LEU A 59 1.64 -3.63 -13.39
CA LEU A 59 1.97 -2.78 -12.25
C LEU A 59 3.48 -2.83 -11.94
N ASN A 60 4.06 -4.02 -11.84
CA ASN A 60 5.50 -4.17 -11.56
C ASN A 60 6.35 -3.52 -12.65
N HIS A 61 5.94 -3.66 -13.92
CA HIS A 61 6.63 -2.98 -15.01
C HIS A 61 6.54 -1.44 -14.88
N ALA A 62 5.38 -0.91 -14.48
CA ALA A 62 5.22 0.52 -14.25
C ALA A 62 6.06 1.03 -13.07
N LEU A 63 6.10 0.30 -11.95
CA LEU A 63 6.95 0.62 -10.80
C LEU A 63 8.43 0.63 -11.17
N GLN A 64 8.88 -0.37 -11.94
CA GLN A 64 10.26 -0.43 -12.46
C GLN A 64 10.59 0.76 -13.37
N ARG A 65 9.63 1.16 -14.22
CA ARG A 65 9.80 2.33 -15.10
C ARG A 65 9.98 3.61 -14.29
N VAL A 66 9.17 3.83 -13.26
CA VAL A 66 9.31 5.00 -12.37
C VAL A 66 10.64 4.95 -11.61
N ARG A 67 11.02 3.79 -11.07
CA ARG A 67 12.27 3.62 -10.35
C ARG A 67 13.49 3.96 -11.21
N ARG A 68 13.51 3.53 -12.47
CA ARG A 68 14.62 3.80 -13.40
C ARG A 68 14.65 5.24 -13.91
N ALA A 69 13.48 5.84 -14.16
CA ALA A 69 13.40 7.12 -14.85
C ALA A 69 13.33 8.34 -13.90
N ILE A 70 12.77 8.17 -12.69
CA ILE A 70 12.38 9.31 -11.84
C ILE A 70 12.85 9.17 -10.39
N ASN A 71 12.61 8.02 -9.76
CA ASN A 71 12.88 7.84 -8.33
C ASN A 71 13.61 6.51 -8.04
N PRO A 72 14.95 6.47 -8.15
CA PRO A 72 15.74 5.28 -7.87
C PRO A 72 15.59 4.74 -6.44
N ARG A 73 15.18 5.61 -5.49
CA ARG A 73 15.02 5.27 -4.07
C ARG A 73 13.69 4.58 -3.76
N LEU A 74 12.74 4.56 -4.70
CA LEU A 74 11.41 3.97 -4.50
C LEU A 74 11.52 2.47 -4.24
N ALA A 75 11.00 2.03 -3.09
CA ALA A 75 10.93 0.62 -2.71
C ALA A 75 9.49 0.10 -2.72
N LEU A 76 9.29 -1.14 -3.14
CA LEU A 76 8.03 -1.83 -2.87
C LEU A 76 8.03 -2.28 -1.41
N LEU A 77 7.17 -1.69 -0.57
CA LEU A 77 7.01 -2.11 0.83
C LEU A 77 6.21 -3.41 0.93
N GLY A 78 5.28 -3.61 0.01
CA GLY A 78 4.61 -4.88 -0.17
C GLY A 78 3.25 -4.80 -0.85
N TYR A 79 2.63 -5.97 -1.00
CA TYR A 79 1.28 -6.17 -1.51
C TYR A 79 0.31 -6.40 -0.36
N LEU A 80 -0.71 -5.54 -0.25
CA LEU A 80 -1.73 -5.62 0.78
C LEU A 80 -2.98 -6.26 0.19
N ILE A 81 -3.35 -7.46 0.65
CA ILE A 81 -4.59 -8.10 0.22
C ILE A 81 -5.77 -7.43 0.92
N THR A 82 -6.75 -6.98 0.14
CA THR A 82 -7.91 -6.24 0.64
C THR A 82 -9.24 -6.91 0.31
N MET A 83 -10.27 -6.52 1.06
CA MET A 83 -11.66 -6.94 0.90
C MET A 83 -11.85 -8.47 0.89
N ILE A 84 -11.05 -9.21 1.67
CA ILE A 84 -11.13 -10.67 1.67
C ILE A 84 -12.43 -11.17 2.32
N ASN A 85 -13.13 -12.08 1.65
CA ASN A 85 -14.27 -12.77 2.20
C ASN A 85 -13.93 -14.24 2.44
N LYS A 86 -13.62 -14.60 3.69
CA LYS A 86 -13.24 -15.96 4.10
C LYS A 86 -14.30 -17.03 3.84
N LYS A 87 -15.55 -16.64 3.54
CA LYS A 87 -16.60 -17.61 3.17
C LYS A 87 -16.49 -18.08 1.72
N LEU A 88 -15.69 -17.40 0.90
CA LEU A 88 -15.52 -17.71 -0.51
C LEU A 88 -14.19 -18.44 -0.71
N SER A 89 -14.26 -19.71 -1.07
CA SER A 89 -13.07 -20.55 -1.31
C SER A 89 -12.13 -19.96 -2.37
N VAL A 90 -12.68 -19.27 -3.37
CA VAL A 90 -11.89 -18.57 -4.40
C VAL A 90 -10.98 -17.51 -3.77
N HIS A 91 -11.41 -16.80 -2.73
CA HIS A 91 -10.57 -15.80 -2.06
C HIS A 91 -9.38 -16.45 -1.34
N GLU A 92 -9.60 -17.61 -0.71
CA GLU A 92 -8.55 -18.37 -0.02
C GLU A 92 -7.51 -18.90 -1.02
N ILE A 93 -7.96 -19.46 -2.16
CA ILE A 93 -7.08 -19.97 -3.22
C ILE A 93 -6.21 -18.85 -3.78
N TYR A 94 -6.79 -17.67 -4.05
CA TYR A 94 -6.05 -16.53 -4.57
C TYR A 94 -5.08 -15.94 -3.54
N GLU A 95 -5.46 -15.85 -2.26
CA GLU A 95 -4.53 -15.46 -1.20
C GLU A 95 -3.32 -16.41 -1.18
N GLY A 96 -3.56 -17.72 -1.21
CA GLY A 96 -2.50 -18.73 -1.30
C GLY A 96 -1.60 -18.51 -2.51
N THR A 97 -2.18 -18.32 -3.68
CA THR A 97 -1.46 -18.07 -4.94
C THR A 97 -0.58 -16.81 -4.86
N LEU A 98 -1.09 -15.71 -4.28
CA LEU A 98 -0.32 -14.48 -4.10
C LEU A 98 0.84 -14.68 -3.13
N ARG A 99 0.62 -15.42 -2.04
CA ARG A 99 1.67 -15.73 -1.06
C ARG A 99 2.74 -16.65 -1.65
N GLU A 100 2.37 -17.63 -2.47
CA GLU A 100 3.33 -18.47 -3.20
C GLU A 100 4.15 -17.65 -4.21
N ALA A 101 3.50 -16.74 -4.94
CA ALA A 101 4.15 -15.96 -5.99
C ALA A 101 5.07 -14.84 -5.44
N PHE A 102 4.67 -14.17 -4.36
CA PHE A 102 5.35 -12.96 -3.86
C PHE A 102 5.95 -13.12 -2.45
N GLY A 103 5.67 -14.21 -1.75
CA GLY A 103 6.26 -14.55 -0.46
C GLY A 103 6.18 -13.42 0.56
N ALA A 104 7.34 -13.04 1.12
CA ALA A 104 7.47 -11.99 2.13
C ALA A 104 7.06 -10.59 1.64
N ALA A 105 6.93 -10.37 0.32
CA ALA A 105 6.42 -9.11 -0.19
C ALA A 105 4.91 -8.95 0.07
N VAL A 106 4.16 -10.03 0.32
CA VAL A 106 2.75 -9.92 0.75
C VAL A 106 2.70 -9.53 2.22
N PHE A 107 1.80 -8.61 2.58
CA PHE A 107 1.52 -8.30 3.97
C PHE A 107 1.01 -9.54 4.73
N THR A 108 1.44 -9.70 5.97
CA THR A 108 0.86 -10.69 6.88
C THR A 108 -0.59 -10.28 7.19
N THR A 109 -0.80 -9.00 7.42
CA THR A 109 -2.12 -8.41 7.61
C THR A 109 -2.92 -8.43 6.31
N VAL A 110 -4.17 -8.89 6.40
CA VAL A 110 -5.14 -8.89 5.30
C VAL A 110 -6.34 -8.06 5.74
N ILE A 111 -6.88 -7.20 4.87
CA ILE A 111 -8.10 -6.44 5.17
C ILE A 111 -9.33 -7.30 4.82
N PRO A 112 -10.13 -7.75 5.80
CA PRO A 112 -11.36 -8.49 5.54
C PRO A 112 -12.47 -7.58 5.02
N TYR A 113 -13.44 -8.17 4.33
CA TYR A 113 -14.70 -7.50 4.04
C TYR A 113 -15.55 -7.43 5.32
N LEU A 114 -15.59 -6.25 5.95
CA LEU A 114 -16.40 -5.98 7.15
C LEU A 114 -17.32 -4.77 6.92
N VAL A 115 -18.57 -4.88 7.39
CA VAL A 115 -19.56 -3.79 7.35
C VAL A 115 -19.08 -2.53 8.07
N ASP A 116 -18.30 -2.69 9.14
CA ASP A 116 -17.82 -1.58 9.96
C ASP A 116 -16.96 -0.57 9.16
N TYR A 117 -16.20 -1.01 8.14
CA TYR A 117 -15.47 -0.10 7.26
C TYR A 117 -16.41 0.83 6.50
N LYS A 118 -17.51 0.29 5.95
CA LYS A 118 -18.50 1.08 5.21
C LYS A 118 -19.20 2.08 6.12
N LEU A 119 -19.55 1.65 7.34
CA LEU A 119 -20.17 2.52 8.33
C LEU A 119 -19.24 3.67 8.76
N ALA A 120 -17.95 3.39 8.94
CA ALA A 120 -16.95 4.41 9.27
C ALA A 120 -16.83 5.48 8.16
N VAL A 121 -16.81 5.04 6.89
CA VAL A 121 -16.83 5.96 5.73
C VAL A 121 -18.09 6.82 5.72
N MET A 122 -19.26 6.23 5.93
CA MET A 122 -20.54 6.97 6.01
C MET A 122 -20.58 7.97 7.17
N ALA A 123 -19.93 7.64 8.29
CA ALA A 123 -19.80 8.53 9.44
C ALA A 123 -18.68 9.59 9.28
N HIS A 124 -17.95 9.57 8.16
CA HIS A 124 -16.80 10.45 7.90
C HIS A 124 -15.73 10.39 9.00
N GLN A 125 -15.55 9.22 9.61
CA GLN A 125 -14.59 9.01 10.68
C GLN A 125 -13.68 7.81 10.37
N PRO A 126 -12.37 7.91 10.61
CA PRO A 126 -11.48 6.76 10.58
C PRO A 126 -12.03 5.64 11.48
N ILE A 127 -11.86 4.38 11.06
CA ILE A 127 -12.41 3.23 11.80
C ILE A 127 -11.93 3.16 13.27
N GLY A 128 -10.69 3.56 13.52
CA GLY A 128 -10.12 3.65 14.86
C GLY A 128 -10.82 4.66 15.76
N LEU A 129 -11.41 5.72 15.19
CA LEU A 129 -12.18 6.71 15.95
C LEU A 129 -13.67 6.34 16.02
N TYR A 130 -14.24 5.85 14.91
CA TYR A 130 -15.65 5.49 14.83
C TYR A 130 -16.00 4.29 15.73
N LYS A 131 -15.21 3.21 15.64
CA LYS A 131 -15.41 1.97 16.42
C LYS A 131 -14.06 1.40 16.88
N PRO A 132 -13.39 2.01 17.87
CA PRO A 132 -12.04 1.64 18.30
C PRO A 132 -11.88 0.18 18.74
N ARG A 133 -12.94 -0.42 19.28
CA ARG A 133 -12.92 -1.82 19.78
C ARG A 133 -13.33 -2.86 18.73
N SER A 134 -13.72 -2.43 17.53
CA SER A 134 -14.16 -3.34 16.46
C SER A 134 -13.02 -4.21 15.93
N GLN A 135 -13.38 -5.32 15.31
CA GLN A 135 -12.40 -6.14 14.58
C GLN A 135 -11.74 -5.35 13.44
N ALA A 136 -12.49 -4.47 12.79
CA ALA A 136 -12.02 -3.61 11.72
C ALA A 136 -10.93 -2.64 12.20
N ALA A 137 -11.11 -2.00 13.36
CA ALA A 137 -10.10 -1.14 13.97
C ALA A 137 -8.82 -1.91 14.33
N LYS A 138 -8.96 -3.12 14.90
CA LYS A 138 -7.80 -3.98 15.23
C LYS A 138 -6.98 -4.36 14.00
N VAL A 139 -7.64 -4.66 12.87
CA VAL A 139 -6.95 -4.98 11.62
C VAL A 139 -6.16 -3.77 11.09
N ILE A 140 -6.74 -2.57 11.13
CA ILE A 140 -6.03 -1.36 10.68
C ILE A 140 -4.86 -1.01 11.62
N ALA A 141 -4.99 -1.23 12.93
CA ALA A 141 -3.87 -1.07 13.86
C ALA A 141 -2.73 -2.05 13.54
N ALA A 142 -3.04 -3.34 13.34
CA ALA A 142 -2.03 -4.33 12.96
C ALA A 142 -1.36 -4.01 11.60
N LEU A 143 -2.13 -3.48 10.64
CA LEU A 143 -1.59 -3.01 9.37
C LEU A 143 -0.63 -1.83 9.56
N ALA A 144 -0.97 -0.88 10.43
CA ALA A 144 -0.10 0.25 10.73
C ALA A 144 1.23 -0.21 11.35
N ASP A 145 1.19 -1.12 12.32
CA ASP A 145 2.39 -1.70 12.94
C ASP A 145 3.27 -2.41 11.90
N GLU A 146 2.68 -3.23 11.04
CA GLU A 146 3.41 -3.94 9.99
C GLU A 146 3.99 -2.97 8.95
N LEU A 147 3.26 -1.92 8.58
CA LEU A 147 3.73 -0.91 7.65
C LEU A 147 4.98 -0.18 8.17
N LEU A 148 4.95 0.24 9.44
CA LEU A 148 6.08 0.91 10.09
C LEU A 148 7.30 -0.01 10.18
N ALA A 149 7.10 -1.28 10.53
CA ALA A 149 8.19 -2.27 10.57
C ALA A 149 8.83 -2.48 9.18
N ARG A 150 8.01 -2.53 8.12
CA ARG A 150 8.49 -2.65 6.74
C ARG A 150 9.25 -1.40 6.27
N ASP A 151 8.79 -0.21 6.65
CA ASP A 151 9.49 1.04 6.33
C ASP A 151 10.83 1.14 7.05
N ALA A 152 10.89 0.80 8.34
CA ALA A 152 12.14 0.75 9.11
C ALA A 152 13.16 -0.21 8.48
N ALA A 153 12.75 -1.44 8.16
CA ALA A 153 13.62 -2.41 7.49
C ALA A 153 14.09 -1.93 6.09
N ASN A 154 13.27 -1.13 5.39
CA ASN A 154 13.65 -0.53 4.13
C ASN A 154 14.70 0.58 4.31
N LYS A 155 14.62 1.38 5.38
CA LYS A 155 15.63 2.39 5.73
C LYS A 155 16.97 1.74 6.08
N GLU A 156 16.97 0.71 6.92
CA GLU A 156 18.18 -0.05 7.28
C GLU A 156 18.89 -0.64 6.04
N ARG A 157 18.13 -1.24 5.11
CA ARG A 157 18.69 -1.76 3.85
C ARG A 157 19.35 -0.69 2.98
N LYS A 158 18.90 0.57 3.08
CA LYS A 158 19.47 1.70 2.33
C LYS A 158 20.73 2.26 3.01
N GLU A 159 20.91 2.06 4.31
CA GLU A 159 22.12 2.50 5.03
C GLU A 159 23.28 1.51 4.87
N VAL A 160 22.98 0.23 4.65
CA VAL A 160 23.97 -0.85 4.50
C VAL A 160 24.46 -1.01 3.04
N ALA A 161 23.74 -0.45 2.05
CA ALA A 161 23.99 -0.59 0.62
C ALA A 161 24.69 0.64 0.01
#